data_AF-A0A1Q5EF34-F1
#
_entry.id   AF-A0A1Q5EF34-F1
#
_cell.length_a   1.000
_cell.length_b   1.000
_cell.length_c   1.000
_cell.angle_alpha   90.00
_cell.angle_beta   90.00
_cell.angle_gamma   90.00
#
_symmetry.space_group_name_H-M   'P 1'
#
loop_
_entity.id
_entity.type
_entity.pdbx_description
1 polymer ?
#
loop_
_entity_poly.entity_id
_entity_poly.type
_entity_poly.pdbx_seq_one_letter_code
_entity_poly.pdbx_strand_id
1 'polypeptide(L)'
;MSVPVPNPYWLRDNCPCAECRNPRSGQKRFQIGDLPDDLTAAEAVEDATGLSVLWSDGHRSHYPTDWNTPDESGDHRTEHGKRLWEAADFARGLPEADWSTYLADPEEKIAVLAAVRRSGFAVLRGVPVEERQVLAVARSFGYVRDTNYGELFDVRVEPDAVNFAFTDAAIAPHTDNPYRDPVPTLQLLHCLRNEAAGGDSGLVDGFRAAALLREEDPEAFALLARTPVPFRYRDRTADLAAELPMIGLDPRGAIREVRFNNRSIDTIRTLDGAELDAFYAAYRRFAEITLRPALQLEFRLGPGDCLIFDNTRLLHARTAFEQAGGRHLQGCYADLDSLSSTLSVLRRNVAALDELEALFAGEGAGEYLGEAVTMAEHMLQAGQLARAAGAPPALVAAALLHDIGHFHGSGLELMAGADNRHGATAAARLSRFFAPAVTEPVRLHVPAKRYLCAVEPDYFAKLSPASVHTLGLQGGPMTPAEAEEFAAGPFATDAVAVRRWDEAAKDPSAETPTFAEFRPLLLELMG
;
A
#
# COMPACT_ATOMS: atom_id res chain seq x y z
N MET A 1 12.44 -36.26 8.15
CA MET A 1 13.05 -36.62 9.46
C MET A 1 12.39 -35.77 10.53
N SER A 2 12.19 -36.27 11.75
CA SER A 2 11.60 -35.44 12.81
C SER A 2 12.54 -34.28 13.15
N VAL A 3 12.05 -33.04 13.09
CA VAL A 3 12.84 -31.85 13.41
C VAL A 3 12.42 -31.26 14.76
N PRO A 4 13.36 -30.68 15.54
CA PRO A 4 13.00 -29.96 16.75
C PRO A 4 12.24 -28.68 16.42
N VAL A 5 11.19 -28.39 17.19
CA VAL A 5 10.36 -27.18 17.01
C VAL A 5 10.70 -26.16 18.10
N PRO A 6 11.50 -25.12 17.81
CA PRO A 6 11.72 -24.04 18.76
C PRO A 6 10.43 -23.20 18.91
N ASN A 7 10.13 -22.78 20.13
CA ASN A 7 8.99 -21.90 20.46
C ASN A 7 7.60 -22.42 20.03
N PRO A 8 7.10 -23.54 20.60
CA PRO A 8 5.80 -24.14 20.26
C PRO A 8 4.63 -23.15 20.24
N TYR A 9 4.55 -22.29 21.26
CA TYR A 9 3.53 -21.25 21.34
C TYR A 9 3.56 -20.28 20.17
N TRP A 10 4.74 -19.80 19.79
CA TRP A 10 4.85 -18.81 18.72
C TRP A 10 4.38 -19.39 17.38
N LEU A 11 4.76 -20.63 17.06
CA LEU A 11 4.29 -21.28 15.83
C LEU A 11 2.78 -21.53 15.89
N ARG A 12 2.28 -22.21 16.93
CA ARG A 12 0.85 -22.55 17.05
C ARG A 12 -0.06 -21.32 17.07
N ASP A 13 0.36 -20.26 17.75
CA ASP A 13 -0.34 -18.97 17.81
C ASP A 13 -0.36 -18.26 16.43
N ASN A 14 0.56 -18.63 15.54
CA ASN A 14 0.65 -18.05 14.20
C ASN A 14 0.26 -19.01 13.06
N CYS A 15 -0.31 -20.18 13.35
CA CYS A 15 -0.80 -21.15 12.36
C CYS A 15 -1.58 -20.45 11.21
N PRO A 16 -1.21 -20.68 9.93
CA PRO A 16 -1.80 -19.99 8.79
C PRO A 16 -3.12 -20.62 8.30
N CYS A 17 -3.58 -21.73 8.89
CA CYS A 17 -4.74 -22.47 8.39
C CYS A 17 -6.07 -21.69 8.58
N ALA A 18 -7.08 -22.05 7.80
CA ALA A 18 -8.40 -21.41 7.82
C ALA A 18 -9.19 -21.59 9.13
N GLU A 19 -8.82 -22.57 9.97
CA GLU A 19 -9.38 -22.75 11.31
C GLU A 19 -8.79 -21.72 12.29
N CYS A 20 -7.52 -21.40 12.14
CA CYS A 20 -6.79 -20.48 13.01
C CYS A 20 -6.90 -19.02 12.57
N ARG A 21 -7.04 -18.76 11.27
CA ARG A 21 -7.13 -17.43 10.68
C ARG A 21 -8.28 -17.33 9.70
N ASN A 22 -8.96 -16.19 9.70
CA ASN A 22 -9.96 -15.90 8.69
C ASN A 22 -9.29 -15.76 7.30
N PRO A 23 -9.66 -16.56 6.29
CA PRO A 23 -9.02 -16.50 4.98
C PRO A 23 -9.17 -15.15 4.25
N ARG A 24 -10.18 -14.35 4.60
CA ARG A 24 -10.42 -13.03 3.99
C ARG A 24 -9.70 -11.90 4.72
N SER A 25 -9.74 -11.88 6.05
CA SER A 25 -9.19 -10.77 6.85
C SER A 25 -7.82 -11.04 7.48
N GLY A 26 -7.35 -12.29 7.48
CA GLY A 26 -6.11 -12.71 8.16
C GLY A 26 -6.19 -12.71 9.69
N GLN A 27 -7.32 -12.27 10.27
CA GLN A 27 -7.51 -12.16 11.71
C GLN A 27 -7.54 -13.54 12.38
N LYS A 28 -6.90 -13.65 13.54
CA LYS A 28 -6.92 -14.86 14.36
C LYS A 28 -8.33 -15.16 14.85
N ARG A 29 -8.67 -16.45 14.91
CA ARG A 29 -9.99 -16.96 15.31
C ARG A 29 -10.04 -17.46 16.76
N PHE A 30 -8.90 -17.48 17.44
CA PHE A 30 -8.76 -17.91 18.83
C PHE A 30 -7.91 -16.90 19.61
N GLN A 31 -7.99 -16.97 20.92
CA GLN A 31 -7.20 -16.18 21.87
C GLN A 31 -6.01 -17.01 22.37
N ILE A 32 -4.94 -16.35 22.83
CA ILE A 32 -3.75 -17.05 23.34
C ILE A 32 -4.08 -18.02 24.50
N GLY A 33 -5.05 -17.68 25.34
CA GLY A 33 -5.51 -18.51 26.46
C GLY A 33 -6.35 -19.73 26.05
N ASP A 34 -6.72 -19.86 24.78
CA ASP A 34 -7.36 -21.07 24.26
C ASP A 34 -6.32 -22.18 23.96
N LEU A 35 -5.01 -21.83 23.91
CA LEU A 35 -3.93 -22.80 23.77
C LEU A 35 -3.59 -23.41 25.14
N PRO A 36 -3.28 -24.72 25.22
CA PRO A 36 -2.96 -25.38 26.48
C PRO A 36 -1.60 -24.93 27.05
N ASP A 37 -1.50 -24.84 28.38
CA ASP A 37 -0.31 -24.38 29.13
C ASP A 37 0.95 -25.24 28.90
N ASP A 38 0.79 -26.49 28.48
CA ASP A 38 1.85 -27.46 28.20
C ASP A 38 1.98 -27.77 26.70
N LEU A 39 1.61 -26.79 25.84
CA LEU A 39 1.69 -26.94 24.40
C LEU A 39 3.09 -27.37 23.93
N THR A 40 3.13 -28.51 23.25
CA THR A 40 4.35 -29.08 22.65
C THR A 40 4.07 -29.56 21.24
N ALA A 41 5.13 -29.71 20.43
CA ALA A 41 5.04 -30.42 19.16
C ALA A 41 5.13 -31.93 19.42
N ALA A 42 4.06 -32.66 19.12
CA ALA A 42 4.02 -34.11 19.22
C ALA A 42 4.79 -34.77 18.07
N GLU A 43 4.70 -34.18 16.87
CA GLU A 43 5.46 -34.57 15.68
C GLU A 43 5.76 -33.31 14.85
N ALA A 44 6.94 -33.25 14.23
CA ALA A 44 7.26 -32.20 13.28
C ALA A 44 8.12 -32.73 12.15
N VAL A 45 7.69 -32.49 10.91
CA VAL A 45 8.37 -32.94 9.70
C VAL A 45 8.60 -31.73 8.81
N GLU A 46 9.85 -31.53 8.45
CA GLU A 46 10.24 -30.53 7.45
C GLU A 46 10.61 -31.23 6.15
N ASP A 47 10.05 -30.75 5.05
CA ASP A 47 10.31 -31.21 3.69
C ASP A 47 10.40 -30.02 2.72
N ALA A 48 10.41 -30.27 1.41
CA ALA A 48 10.54 -29.23 0.38
C ALA A 48 9.36 -28.24 0.35
N THR A 49 8.19 -28.62 0.89
CA THR A 49 6.99 -27.79 0.94
C THR A 49 6.94 -26.91 2.18
N GLY A 50 7.69 -27.26 3.23
CA GLY A 50 7.83 -26.48 4.45
C GLY A 50 7.77 -27.34 5.72
N LEU A 51 7.36 -26.72 6.83
CA LEU A 51 7.28 -27.35 8.16
C LEU A 51 5.84 -27.77 8.47
N SER A 52 5.62 -29.06 8.65
CA SER A 52 4.35 -29.64 9.14
C SER A 52 4.49 -30.03 10.61
N VAL A 53 3.57 -29.59 11.47
CA VAL A 53 3.59 -29.86 12.91
C VAL A 53 2.25 -30.43 13.38
N LEU A 54 2.30 -31.53 14.12
CA LEU A 54 1.21 -32.03 14.95
C LEU A 54 1.43 -31.58 16.39
N TRP A 55 0.48 -30.84 16.94
CA TRP A 55 0.55 -30.27 18.28
C TRP A 55 -0.05 -31.20 19.34
N SER A 56 0.31 -31.00 20.60
CA SER A 56 -0.24 -31.77 21.73
C SER A 56 -1.76 -31.59 21.94
N ASP A 57 -2.35 -30.51 21.41
CA ASP A 57 -3.81 -30.29 21.36
C ASP A 57 -4.51 -31.08 20.22
N GLY A 58 -3.74 -31.82 19.42
CA GLY A 58 -4.22 -32.57 18.26
C GLY A 58 -4.34 -31.76 16.97
N HIS A 59 -4.10 -30.44 16.99
CA HIS A 59 -4.15 -29.59 15.81
C HIS A 59 -2.96 -29.86 14.87
N ARG A 60 -3.18 -29.68 13.56
CA ARG A 60 -2.15 -29.81 12.54
C ARG A 60 -1.92 -28.48 11.84
N SER A 61 -0.68 -28.01 11.88
CA SER A 61 -0.25 -26.81 11.17
C SER A 61 0.70 -27.16 10.05
N HIS A 62 0.64 -26.40 8.95
CA HIS A 62 1.63 -26.43 7.88
C HIS A 62 2.11 -25.00 7.62
N TYR A 63 3.41 -24.80 7.62
CA TYR A 63 4.08 -23.52 7.38
C TYR A 63 4.92 -23.65 6.12
N PRO A 64 4.55 -22.99 5.01
CA PRO A 64 5.38 -22.92 3.82
C PRO A 64 6.82 -22.46 4.10
N THR A 65 7.78 -22.86 3.27
CA THR A 65 9.21 -22.52 3.45
C THR A 65 9.49 -21.02 3.59
N ASP A 66 8.68 -20.18 2.93
CA ASP A 66 8.77 -18.73 2.93
C ASP A 66 7.87 -18.05 3.98
N TRP A 67 7.11 -18.81 4.78
CA TRP A 67 6.08 -18.29 5.68
C TRP A 67 6.60 -17.29 6.72
N ASN A 68 7.83 -17.47 7.21
CA ASN A 68 8.46 -16.58 8.18
C ASN A 68 9.43 -15.57 7.54
N THR A 69 9.37 -15.40 6.21
CA THR A 69 10.17 -14.37 5.55
C THR A 69 9.66 -13.00 6.01
N PRO A 70 10.51 -12.12 6.59
CA PRO A 70 10.07 -10.82 7.04
C PRO A 70 9.46 -10.04 5.87
N ASP A 71 8.22 -9.60 6.02
CA ASP A 71 7.59 -8.72 5.05
C ASP A 71 8.29 -7.35 5.10
N GLU A 72 8.66 -6.80 3.94
CA GLU A 72 9.08 -5.41 3.82
C GLU A 72 7.94 -4.42 4.17
N SER A 73 6.74 -4.88 4.53
CA SER A 73 5.60 -4.07 4.96
C SER A 73 5.62 -3.60 6.43
N GLY A 74 6.75 -3.76 7.15
CA GLY A 74 6.87 -3.37 8.55
C GLY A 74 6.61 -1.88 8.85
N ASP A 75 6.55 -1.50 10.12
CA ASP A 75 6.45 -0.10 10.54
C ASP A 75 7.77 0.66 10.26
N HIS A 76 7.83 1.32 9.10
CA HIS A 76 8.99 2.10 8.64
C HIS A 76 9.00 3.55 9.13
N ARG A 77 8.30 3.88 10.21
CA ARG A 77 8.22 5.25 10.72
C ARG A 77 9.49 5.73 11.44
N THR A 78 10.34 4.82 11.91
CA THR A 78 11.58 5.18 12.61
C THR A 78 12.71 5.51 11.65
N GLU A 79 13.79 6.13 12.15
CA GLU A 79 15.00 6.46 11.39
C GLU A 79 15.59 5.28 10.60
N HIS A 80 15.39 4.03 11.05
CA HIS A 80 15.87 2.83 10.34
C HIS A 80 15.06 2.49 9.07
N GLY A 81 13.80 2.93 9.00
CA GLY A 81 12.95 2.78 7.81
C GLY A 81 13.05 3.96 6.84
N LYS A 82 13.93 4.93 7.12
CA LYS A 82 14.06 6.20 6.39
C LYS A 82 15.47 6.37 5.83
N ARG A 83 15.60 7.14 4.75
CA ARG A 83 16.89 7.70 4.31
C ARG A 83 17.05 9.07 4.95
N LEU A 84 17.91 9.20 5.95
CA LEU A 84 18.29 10.50 6.50
C LEU A 84 19.11 11.29 5.47
N TRP A 85 18.91 12.61 5.39
CA TRP A 85 19.51 13.42 4.32
C TRP A 85 19.96 14.81 4.75
N GLU A 86 20.86 15.38 3.95
CA GLU A 86 21.30 16.77 3.95
C GLU A 86 20.88 17.45 2.63
N ALA A 87 20.87 18.78 2.56
CA ALA A 87 20.36 19.50 1.39
C ALA A 87 21.09 19.13 0.08
N ALA A 88 22.39 18.84 0.16
CA ALA A 88 23.22 18.43 -0.98
C ALA A 88 22.76 17.11 -1.63
N ASP A 89 22.05 16.24 -0.89
CA ASP A 89 21.51 14.99 -1.42
C ASP A 89 20.47 15.19 -2.53
N PHE A 90 19.90 16.40 -2.64
CA PHE A 90 18.90 16.78 -3.64
C PHE A 90 19.43 17.78 -4.68
N ALA A 91 20.76 17.94 -4.78
CA ALA A 91 21.38 18.82 -5.78
C ALA A 91 21.03 18.44 -7.24
N ARG A 92 20.59 17.20 -7.50
CA ARG A 92 20.15 16.71 -8.81
C ARG A 92 18.64 16.83 -9.06
N GLY A 93 17.88 17.29 -8.09
CA GLY A 93 16.43 17.40 -8.17
C GLY A 93 15.72 16.89 -6.91
N LEU A 94 14.48 17.35 -6.74
CA LEU A 94 13.57 16.92 -5.68
C LEU A 94 12.84 15.65 -6.11
N PRO A 95 12.29 14.85 -5.17
CA PRO A 95 11.31 13.84 -5.50
C PRO A 95 10.03 14.54 -5.97
N GLU A 96 9.75 14.48 -7.26
CA GLU A 96 8.61 15.16 -7.87
C GLU A 96 8.00 14.37 -9.03
N ALA A 97 6.72 14.61 -9.28
CA ALA A 97 5.95 14.00 -10.36
C ALA A 97 4.87 14.97 -10.86
N ASP A 98 4.43 14.82 -12.11
CA ASP A 98 3.25 15.51 -12.62
C ASP A 98 1.97 14.88 -12.02
N TRP A 99 1.00 15.70 -11.63
CA TRP A 99 -0.25 15.27 -11.02
C TRP A 99 -1.08 14.36 -11.93
N SER A 100 -1.12 14.63 -13.24
CA SER A 100 -1.88 13.81 -14.19
C SER A 100 -1.21 12.45 -14.38
N THR A 101 0.12 12.40 -14.46
CA THR A 101 0.88 11.14 -14.50
C THR A 101 0.72 10.36 -13.20
N TYR A 102 0.81 11.02 -12.04
CA TYR A 102 0.60 10.40 -10.73
C TYR A 102 -0.78 9.72 -10.60
N LEU A 103 -1.82 10.31 -11.20
CA LEU A 103 -3.16 9.73 -11.18
C LEU A 103 -3.31 8.56 -12.17
N ALA A 104 -2.63 8.63 -13.32
CA ALA A 104 -2.77 7.66 -14.40
C ALA A 104 -1.83 6.45 -14.27
N ASP A 105 -0.64 6.64 -13.71
CA ASP A 105 0.42 5.64 -13.61
C ASP A 105 0.62 5.17 -12.15
N PRO A 106 0.27 3.91 -11.85
CA PRO A 106 0.49 3.29 -10.53
C PRO A 106 1.95 3.29 -10.10
N GLU A 107 2.90 3.16 -11.02
CA GLU A 107 4.33 3.15 -10.71
C GLU A 107 4.80 4.54 -10.27
N GLU A 108 4.31 5.58 -10.96
CA GLU A 108 4.57 6.97 -10.57
C GLU A 108 3.97 7.26 -9.19
N LYS A 109 2.74 6.78 -8.94
CA LYS A 109 2.10 6.87 -7.62
C LYS A 109 2.91 6.14 -6.54
N ILE A 110 3.39 4.93 -6.81
CA ILE A 110 4.28 4.17 -5.92
C ILE A 110 5.55 4.97 -5.64
N ALA A 111 6.18 5.55 -6.67
CA ALA A 111 7.41 6.32 -6.53
C ALA A 111 7.24 7.54 -5.63
N VAL A 112 6.16 8.31 -5.82
CA VAL A 112 5.84 9.50 -5.00
C VAL A 112 5.57 9.11 -3.54
N LEU A 113 4.68 8.13 -3.30
CA LEU A 113 4.35 7.73 -1.92
C LEU A 113 5.57 7.09 -1.24
N ALA A 114 6.38 6.32 -1.98
CA ALA A 114 7.63 5.77 -1.46
C ALA A 114 8.65 6.87 -1.16
N ALA A 115 8.70 7.96 -1.93
CA ALA A 115 9.55 9.11 -1.65
C ALA A 115 9.12 9.83 -0.36
N VAL A 116 7.82 10.07 -0.16
CA VAL A 116 7.31 10.61 1.11
C VAL A 116 7.67 9.69 2.26
N ARG A 117 7.47 8.37 2.11
CA ARG A 117 7.83 7.40 3.16
C ARG A 117 9.33 7.38 3.44
N ARG A 118 10.19 7.38 2.43
CA ARG A 118 11.66 7.20 2.55
C ARG A 118 12.39 8.50 2.91
N SER A 119 12.12 9.56 2.16
CA SER A 119 12.79 10.88 2.27
C SER A 119 11.98 11.88 3.09
N GLY A 120 10.72 11.60 3.41
CA GLY A 120 9.88 12.47 4.23
C GLY A 120 9.09 13.50 3.42
N PHE A 121 9.31 13.63 2.11
CA PHE A 121 8.53 14.54 1.26
C PHE A 121 8.52 14.16 -0.22
N ALA A 122 7.59 14.74 -0.98
CA ALA A 122 7.55 14.79 -2.43
C ALA A 122 6.76 16.03 -2.91
N VAL A 123 6.97 16.46 -4.15
CA VAL A 123 6.24 17.57 -4.78
C VAL A 123 5.43 17.06 -5.97
N LEU A 124 4.13 17.30 -5.97
CA LEU A 124 3.28 17.07 -7.14
C LEU A 124 3.17 18.39 -7.93
N ARG A 125 3.55 18.34 -9.19
CA ARG A 125 3.49 19.48 -10.14
C ARG A 125 2.18 19.45 -10.90
N GLY A 126 1.70 20.60 -11.34
CA GLY A 126 0.51 20.67 -12.23
C GLY A 126 -0.81 20.26 -11.56
N VAL A 127 -0.90 20.31 -10.23
CA VAL A 127 -2.19 20.21 -9.53
C VAL A 127 -3.06 21.42 -9.95
N PRO A 128 -4.36 21.25 -10.24
CA PRO A 128 -5.19 22.35 -10.72
C PRO A 128 -5.18 23.52 -9.74
N VAL A 129 -5.01 24.75 -10.25
CA VAL A 129 -4.93 25.98 -9.46
C VAL A 129 -6.35 26.43 -9.04
N GLU A 130 -7.03 25.57 -8.31
CA GLU A 130 -8.39 25.76 -7.83
C GLU A 130 -8.43 25.51 -6.31
N GLU A 131 -9.34 26.20 -5.62
CA GLU A 131 -9.51 25.99 -4.19
C GLU A 131 -9.89 24.52 -3.88
N ARG A 132 -9.44 24.03 -2.73
CA ARG A 132 -9.69 22.69 -2.18
C ARG A 132 -9.01 21.54 -2.92
N GLN A 133 -8.21 21.79 -3.96
CA GLN A 133 -7.49 20.72 -4.68
C GLN A 133 -6.46 19.98 -3.80
N VAL A 134 -5.94 20.62 -2.76
CA VAL A 134 -5.10 19.94 -1.73
C VAL A 134 -5.83 18.76 -1.07
N LEU A 135 -7.17 18.84 -0.94
CA LEU A 135 -7.99 17.76 -0.39
C LEU A 135 -8.13 16.59 -1.37
N ALA A 136 -8.17 16.86 -2.68
CA ALA A 136 -8.17 15.82 -3.71
C ALA A 136 -6.84 15.06 -3.70
N VAL A 137 -5.72 15.77 -3.53
CA VAL A 137 -4.39 15.17 -3.35
C VAL A 137 -4.37 14.26 -2.11
N ALA A 138 -4.80 14.74 -0.94
CA ALA A 138 -4.84 13.92 0.28
C ALA A 138 -5.75 12.68 0.12
N ARG A 139 -6.92 12.83 -0.50
CA ARG A 139 -7.89 11.74 -0.75
C ARG A 139 -7.41 10.71 -1.77
N SER A 140 -6.39 11.03 -2.57
CA SER A 140 -5.83 10.09 -3.54
C SER A 140 -5.03 8.95 -2.88
N PHE A 141 -4.55 9.13 -1.65
CA PHE A 141 -3.77 8.12 -0.91
C PHE A 141 -4.26 7.85 0.52
N GLY A 142 -5.23 8.61 1.02
CA GLY A 142 -5.70 8.45 2.39
C GLY A 142 -6.89 9.34 2.73
N TYR A 143 -6.94 9.77 3.98
CA TYR A 143 -8.03 10.57 4.52
C TYR A 143 -7.52 11.90 5.05
N VAL A 144 -8.34 12.95 4.91
CA VAL A 144 -8.05 14.27 5.46
C VAL A 144 -8.32 14.24 6.97
N ARG A 145 -7.39 14.79 7.75
CA ARG A 145 -7.55 15.03 9.18
C ARG A 145 -8.29 16.35 9.39
N ASP A 146 -9.54 16.26 9.82
CA ASP A 146 -10.30 17.44 10.26
C ASP A 146 -9.78 17.99 11.60
N THR A 147 -9.72 19.31 11.75
CA THR A 147 -9.15 20.00 12.91
C THR A 147 -10.00 21.19 13.33
N ASN A 148 -9.58 21.95 14.35
CA ASN A 148 -10.25 23.21 14.69
C ASN A 148 -10.13 24.28 13.57
N TYR A 149 -9.22 24.09 12.61
CA TYR A 149 -9.12 24.90 11.41
C TYR A 149 -10.06 24.43 10.29
N GLY A 150 -10.73 23.28 10.47
CA GLY A 150 -11.48 22.56 9.44
C GLY A 150 -10.63 21.54 8.67
N GLU A 151 -11.18 21.03 7.57
CA GLU A 151 -10.48 20.14 6.63
C GLU A 151 -9.31 20.83 5.90
N LEU A 152 -9.34 22.17 5.81
CA LEU A 152 -8.36 22.98 5.08
C LEU A 152 -8.07 24.27 5.84
N PHE A 153 -6.90 24.86 5.60
CA PHE A 153 -6.56 26.19 6.08
C PHE A 153 -5.84 27.02 5.00
N ASP A 154 -6.03 28.33 5.04
CA ASP A 154 -5.43 29.28 4.11
C ASP A 154 -4.16 29.91 4.69
N VAL A 155 -3.08 29.92 3.91
CA VAL A 155 -1.84 30.65 4.19
C VAL A 155 -1.69 31.76 3.16
N ARG A 156 -2.15 32.97 3.52
CA ARG A 156 -2.17 34.14 2.62
C ARG A 156 -1.20 35.22 3.08
N VAL A 157 -0.52 35.85 2.13
CA VAL A 157 0.21 37.10 2.35
C VAL A 157 -0.40 38.11 1.39
N GLU A 158 -1.10 39.08 1.96
CA GLU A 158 -1.73 40.18 1.24
C GLU A 158 -0.90 41.45 1.48
N PRO A 159 -0.70 42.31 0.46
CA PRO A 159 0.09 43.53 0.59
C PRO A 159 -0.37 44.52 1.70
N ASP A 160 -1.62 44.41 2.18
CA ASP A 160 -2.27 45.38 3.09
C ASP A 160 -2.88 44.78 4.38
N ALA A 161 -2.50 43.56 4.81
CA ALA A 161 -3.16 42.89 5.95
C ALA A 161 -2.57 43.23 7.33
N VAL A 162 -3.42 43.73 8.24
CA VAL A 162 -3.12 44.05 9.67
C VAL A 162 -3.21 42.81 10.59
N ASN A 163 -2.79 41.61 10.14
CA ASN A 163 -2.89 40.37 10.94
C ASN A 163 -1.52 39.80 11.33
N PHE A 164 -1.29 39.67 12.64
CA PHE A 164 -0.01 39.32 13.28
C PHE A 164 0.51 37.89 13.05
N ALA A 165 -0.21 37.01 12.33
CA ALA A 165 0.29 35.71 11.89
C ALA A 165 1.01 35.75 10.52
N PHE A 166 1.01 36.92 9.85
CA PHE A 166 1.39 37.09 8.46
C PHE A 166 2.41 38.24 8.31
N THR A 167 3.59 38.11 8.93
CA THR A 167 4.68 39.08 8.76
C THR A 167 5.61 38.69 7.60
N ASP A 168 6.34 39.68 7.07
CA ASP A 168 7.38 39.46 6.04
C ASP A 168 8.60 38.67 6.54
N ALA A 169 8.64 38.38 7.85
CA ALA A 169 9.75 37.72 8.51
C ALA A 169 9.86 36.23 8.14
N ALA A 170 11.09 35.71 8.19
CA ALA A 170 11.33 34.29 8.03
C ALA A 170 10.61 33.48 9.12
N ILE A 171 10.09 32.31 8.74
CA ILE A 171 9.56 31.33 9.69
C ILE A 171 10.66 30.30 9.92
N ALA A 172 11.17 30.22 11.14
CA ALA A 172 12.19 29.25 11.52
C ALA A 172 11.68 27.79 11.36
N PRO A 173 12.58 26.80 11.15
CA PRO A 173 12.21 25.40 11.06
C PRO A 173 11.35 24.95 12.24
N HIS A 174 10.20 24.34 11.95
CA HIS A 174 9.30 23.80 12.95
C HIS A 174 8.46 22.62 12.44
N THR A 175 7.94 21.81 13.34
CA THR A 175 6.83 20.88 13.08
C THR A 175 5.50 21.48 13.50
N ASP A 176 4.45 21.12 12.79
CA ASP A 176 3.11 21.64 13.03
C ASP A 176 2.41 20.88 14.15
N ASN A 177 1.67 21.64 14.94
CA ASN A 177 0.72 21.15 15.94
C ASN A 177 1.30 20.15 16.96
N PRO A 178 2.50 20.38 17.56
CA PRO A 178 3.05 19.46 18.57
C PRO A 178 2.19 19.40 19.85
N TYR A 179 1.23 20.31 19.99
CA TYR A 179 0.18 20.34 21.02
C TYR A 179 -0.99 19.37 20.78
N ARG A 180 -0.96 18.57 19.70
CA ARG A 180 -1.93 17.50 19.42
C ARG A 180 -1.30 16.14 19.69
N ASP A 181 -2.06 15.26 20.32
CA ASP A 181 -1.71 13.85 20.50
C ASP A 181 -2.92 12.96 20.11
N PRO A 182 -2.87 12.22 18.99
CA PRO A 182 -1.74 12.12 18.05
C PRO A 182 -1.56 13.37 17.17
N VAL A 183 -0.30 13.73 16.89
CA VAL A 183 0.07 14.83 15.98
C VAL A 183 -0.36 14.51 14.54
N PRO A 184 -0.81 15.49 13.72
CA PRO A 184 -0.84 15.38 12.25
C PRO A 184 0.43 14.77 11.70
N THR A 185 0.35 13.57 11.12
CA THR A 185 1.56 12.88 10.68
C THR A 185 1.99 13.26 9.27
N LEU A 186 1.06 13.73 8.43
CA LEU A 186 1.34 14.40 7.16
C LEU A 186 0.78 15.81 7.14
N GLN A 187 1.49 16.70 6.46
CA GLN A 187 0.99 18.02 6.05
C GLN A 187 1.15 18.16 4.53
N LEU A 188 0.15 18.80 3.92
CA LEU A 188 0.17 19.15 2.51
C LEU A 188 0.04 20.66 2.36
N LEU A 189 0.76 21.23 1.39
CA LEU A 189 0.69 22.66 1.04
C LEU A 189 0.61 22.81 -0.48
N HIS A 190 -0.55 23.23 -0.98
CA HIS A 190 -0.80 23.49 -2.39
C HIS A 190 -0.74 24.98 -2.68
N CYS A 191 0.10 25.37 -3.63
CA CYS A 191 0.30 26.75 -4.02
C CYS A 191 -0.72 27.19 -5.07
N LEU A 192 -1.58 28.15 -4.73
CA LEU A 192 -2.55 28.74 -5.66
C LEU A 192 -2.00 30.01 -6.33
N ARG A 193 -1.19 30.77 -5.59
CA ARG A 193 -0.57 32.01 -6.06
C ARG A 193 0.77 32.20 -5.38
N ASN A 194 1.80 32.57 -6.14
CA ASN A 194 3.09 32.95 -5.56
C ASN A 194 3.81 33.99 -6.45
N GLU A 195 3.46 35.26 -6.24
CA GLU A 195 4.02 36.41 -6.96
C GLU A 195 5.10 37.16 -6.17
N ALA A 196 5.34 36.80 -4.91
CA ALA A 196 6.32 37.45 -4.05
C ALA A 196 7.75 36.98 -4.36
N ALA A 197 8.72 37.89 -4.35
CA ALA A 197 10.14 37.54 -4.36
C ALA A 197 10.57 37.07 -2.96
N GLY A 198 11.38 36.02 -2.87
CA GLY A 198 11.63 35.29 -1.62
C GLY A 198 10.41 34.47 -1.16
N GLY A 199 10.34 34.16 0.14
CA GLY A 199 9.27 33.33 0.70
C GLY A 199 9.32 31.87 0.24
N ASP A 200 10.52 31.41 -0.13
CA ASP A 200 10.78 30.05 -0.55
C ASP A 200 10.54 29.09 0.61
N SER A 201 10.09 27.89 0.27
CA SER A 201 9.81 26.85 1.25
C SER A 201 11.13 26.21 1.67
N GLY A 202 11.29 25.98 2.96
CA GLY A 202 12.43 25.27 3.52
C GLY A 202 12.01 23.96 4.15
N LEU A 203 12.81 22.91 3.99
CA LEU A 203 12.69 21.65 4.71
C LEU A 203 14.01 21.33 5.42
N VAL A 204 13.90 20.80 6.63
CA VAL A 204 15.01 20.28 7.41
C VAL A 204 14.64 18.88 7.89
N ASP A 205 15.52 17.90 7.64
CA ASP A 205 15.35 16.56 8.16
C ASP A 205 15.59 16.51 9.68
N GLY A 206 14.50 16.55 10.45
CA GLY A 206 14.57 16.53 11.91
C GLY A 206 15.21 15.26 12.46
N PHE A 207 15.09 14.13 11.76
CA PHE A 207 15.76 12.88 12.18
C PHE A 207 17.26 12.97 11.95
N ARG A 208 17.71 13.55 10.83
CA ARG A 208 19.14 13.83 10.60
C ARG A 208 19.69 14.79 11.66
N ALA A 209 18.96 15.86 11.96
CA ALA A 209 19.35 16.82 13.00
C ALA A 209 19.45 16.15 14.38
N ALA A 210 18.50 15.27 14.72
CA ALA A 210 18.48 14.54 15.99
C ALA A 210 19.61 13.48 16.05
N ALA A 211 19.90 12.80 14.94
CA ALA A 211 21.03 11.90 14.84
C ALA A 211 22.38 12.62 15.00
N LEU A 212 22.53 13.80 14.38
CA LEU A 212 23.70 14.66 14.59
C LEU A 212 23.83 15.11 16.06
N LEU A 213 22.72 15.47 16.71
CA LEU A 213 22.75 15.78 18.14
C LEU A 213 23.20 14.56 18.95
N ARG A 214 22.69 13.37 18.64
CA ARG A 214 23.10 12.11 19.29
C ARG A 214 24.58 11.81 19.13
N GLU A 215 25.17 12.14 17.98
CA GLU A 215 26.60 11.95 17.68
C GLU A 215 27.48 13.00 18.37
N GLU A 216 27.08 14.27 18.32
CA GLU A 216 27.89 15.40 18.79
C GLU A 216 27.74 15.68 20.30
N ASP A 217 26.55 15.46 20.84
CA ASP A 217 26.20 15.72 22.24
C ASP A 217 25.15 14.69 22.73
N PRO A 218 25.59 13.45 23.06
CA PRO A 218 24.71 12.38 23.49
C PRO A 218 23.88 12.72 24.74
N GLU A 219 24.41 13.57 25.62
CA GLU A 219 23.72 14.01 26.84
C GLU A 219 22.57 14.95 26.52
N ALA A 220 22.79 15.94 25.64
CA ALA A 220 21.73 16.82 25.14
C ALA A 220 20.66 16.02 24.39
N PHE A 221 21.04 15.07 23.52
CA PHE A 221 20.09 14.17 22.86
C PHE A 221 19.24 13.40 23.88
N ALA A 222 19.89 12.74 24.84
CA ALA A 222 19.19 11.97 25.86
C ALA A 222 18.25 12.85 26.71
N LEU A 223 18.60 14.12 26.92
CA LEU A 223 17.77 15.06 27.66
C LEU A 223 16.52 15.46 26.87
N LEU A 224 16.68 15.83 25.59
CA LEU A 224 15.55 16.16 24.71
C LEU A 224 14.67 14.96 24.36
N ALA A 225 15.20 13.74 24.46
CA ALA A 225 14.46 12.51 24.21
C ALA A 225 13.63 12.00 25.39
N ARG A 226 14.01 12.36 26.63
CA ARG A 226 13.33 11.89 27.85
C ARG A 226 12.46 12.94 28.53
N THR A 227 12.75 14.22 28.33
CA THR A 227 12.10 15.32 29.05
C THR A 227 10.76 15.64 28.41
N PRO A 228 9.62 15.46 29.10
CA PRO A 228 8.33 15.89 28.56
C PRO A 228 8.28 17.41 28.46
N VAL A 229 7.90 17.92 27.28
CA VAL A 229 7.75 19.34 27.01
C VAL A 229 6.27 19.65 26.83
N PRO A 230 5.69 20.58 27.60
CA PRO A 230 4.31 20.97 27.42
C PRO A 230 4.20 21.82 26.16
N PHE A 231 3.37 21.40 25.22
CA PHE A 231 2.98 22.17 24.05
C PHE A 231 1.51 22.59 24.20
N ARG A 232 1.19 23.83 23.84
CA ARG A 232 -0.18 24.34 23.92
C ARG A 232 -0.54 25.27 22.78
N TYR A 233 -1.80 25.18 22.35
CA TYR A 233 -2.47 26.16 21.50
C TYR A 233 -3.79 26.55 22.15
N ARG A 234 -4.09 27.83 22.23
CA ARG A 234 -5.37 28.31 22.74
C ARG A 234 -5.90 29.48 21.93
N ASP A 235 -7.14 29.36 21.48
CA ASP A 235 -7.94 30.45 20.92
C ASP A 235 -9.33 30.49 21.57
N ARG A 236 -10.28 31.19 20.95
CA ARG A 236 -11.67 31.33 21.44
C ARG A 236 -12.47 30.03 21.38
N THR A 237 -12.10 29.11 20.48
CA THR A 237 -12.86 27.92 20.08
C THR A 237 -12.14 26.61 20.35
N ALA A 238 -10.84 26.64 20.67
CA ALA A 238 -10.00 25.49 20.93
C ALA A 238 -8.96 25.78 22.03
N ASP A 239 -8.74 24.81 22.91
CA ASP A 239 -7.63 24.76 23.87
C ASP A 239 -7.04 23.35 23.80
N LEU A 240 -5.87 23.24 23.19
CA LEU A 240 -5.21 21.97 22.85
C LEU A 240 -3.87 21.92 23.57
N ALA A 241 -3.56 20.79 24.20
CA ALA A 241 -2.29 20.59 24.87
C ALA A 241 -1.81 19.14 24.73
N ALA A 242 -0.49 18.99 24.67
CA ALA A 242 0.19 17.69 24.75
C ALA A 242 1.51 17.87 25.51
N GLU A 243 1.94 16.85 26.25
CA GLU A 243 3.19 16.89 27.03
C GLU A 243 4.05 15.68 26.67
N LEU A 244 4.99 15.88 25.75
CA LEU A 244 5.78 14.83 25.12
C LEU A 244 7.21 15.34 24.87
N PRO A 245 8.22 14.47 24.74
CA PRO A 245 9.58 14.89 24.41
C PRO A 245 9.70 15.56 23.04
N MET A 246 10.72 16.41 22.89
CA MET A 246 11.07 17.01 21.59
C MET A 246 11.55 15.96 20.59
N ILE A 247 12.23 14.91 21.07
CA ILE A 247 12.70 13.79 20.25
C ILE A 247 12.00 12.52 20.75
N GLY A 248 10.98 12.06 20.04
CA GLY A 248 10.28 10.82 20.36
C GLY A 248 11.09 9.60 19.89
N LEU A 249 11.26 8.62 20.79
CA LEU A 249 11.89 7.34 20.48
C LEU A 249 10.86 6.21 20.45
N ASP A 250 11.10 5.20 19.63
CA ASP A 250 10.37 3.93 19.72
C ASP A 250 10.85 3.11 20.94
N PRO A 251 10.17 2.00 21.29
CA PRO A 251 10.58 1.16 22.42
C PRO A 251 11.98 0.51 22.28
N ARG A 252 12.60 0.58 21.10
CA ARG A 252 13.96 0.08 20.82
C ARG A 252 15.00 1.21 20.82
N GLY A 253 14.59 2.46 21.11
CA GLY A 253 15.45 3.63 21.18
C GLY A 253 15.72 4.30 19.83
N ALA A 254 15.06 3.88 18.75
CA ALA A 254 15.19 4.50 17.45
C ALA A 254 14.38 5.81 17.38
N ILE A 255 14.95 6.85 16.75
CA ILE A 255 14.24 8.11 16.54
C ILE A 255 12.98 7.83 15.70
N ARG A 256 11.84 8.32 16.18
CA ARG A 256 10.52 8.08 15.59
C ARG A 256 9.75 9.36 15.31
N GLU A 257 10.04 10.43 16.04
CA GLU A 257 9.29 11.67 15.93
C GLU A 257 10.11 12.86 16.43
N VAL A 258 9.89 14.04 15.84
CA VAL A 258 10.45 15.32 16.28
C VAL A 258 9.34 16.35 16.47
N ARG A 259 9.18 16.84 17.70
CA ARG A 259 8.28 17.94 18.07
C ARG A 259 9.09 19.19 18.35
N PHE A 260 9.07 20.14 17.43
CA PHE A 260 9.89 21.35 17.55
C PHE A 260 9.11 22.55 17.02
N ASN A 261 8.50 23.32 17.91
CA ASN A 261 7.80 24.55 17.54
C ASN A 261 7.83 25.56 18.68
N ASN A 262 8.70 26.56 18.57
CA ASN A 262 8.91 27.56 19.61
C ASN A 262 7.65 28.38 19.96
N ARG A 263 6.72 28.54 19.01
CA ARG A 263 5.50 29.34 19.20
C ARG A 263 4.47 28.66 20.10
N SER A 264 4.58 27.35 20.27
CA SER A 264 3.62 26.55 21.03
C SER A 264 4.24 25.76 22.19
N ILE A 265 5.51 26.00 22.53
CA ILE A 265 6.07 25.50 23.80
C ILE A 265 5.44 26.33 24.94
N ASP A 266 4.79 25.65 25.89
CA ASP A 266 4.25 26.26 27.11
C ASP A 266 5.32 26.25 28.22
N THR A 267 4.99 26.81 29.38
CA THR A 267 5.91 26.95 30.51
C THR A 267 6.30 25.57 31.06
N ILE A 268 7.60 25.24 30.99
CA ILE A 268 8.15 24.05 31.65
C ILE A 268 8.21 24.30 33.15
N ARG A 269 7.43 23.55 33.93
CA ARG A 269 7.32 23.68 35.40
C ARG A 269 7.78 22.44 36.15
N THR A 270 8.14 21.39 35.42
CA THR A 270 8.45 20.06 35.94
C THR A 270 9.93 19.88 36.29
N LEU A 271 10.79 20.81 35.89
CA LEU A 271 12.24 20.77 36.08
C LEU A 271 12.71 21.78 37.12
N ASP A 272 13.79 21.47 37.83
CA ASP A 272 14.47 22.41 38.73
C ASP A 272 15.43 23.37 37.99
N GLY A 273 16.10 24.27 38.71
CA GLY A 273 16.96 25.28 38.08
C GLY A 273 18.13 24.72 37.26
N ALA A 274 18.82 23.68 37.76
CA ALA A 274 19.96 23.10 37.05
C ALA A 274 19.48 22.24 35.87
N GLU A 275 18.36 21.53 36.04
CA GLU A 275 17.73 20.76 34.97
C GLU A 275 17.19 21.67 33.85
N LEU A 276 16.60 22.81 34.20
CA LEU A 276 16.15 23.82 33.24
C LEU A 276 17.33 24.38 32.45
N ASP A 277 18.43 24.77 33.11
CA ASP A 277 19.62 25.28 32.43
C ASP A 277 20.19 24.26 31.44
N ALA A 278 20.30 22.99 31.85
CA ALA A 278 20.72 21.90 30.98
C ALA A 278 19.75 21.68 29.80
N PHE A 279 18.44 21.71 30.06
CA PHE A 279 17.42 21.56 29.02
C PHE A 279 17.50 22.67 27.99
N TYR A 280 17.60 23.93 28.43
CA TYR A 280 17.70 25.06 27.51
C TYR A 280 19.01 25.07 26.74
N ALA A 281 20.13 24.60 27.32
CA ALA A 281 21.37 24.39 26.59
C ALA A 281 21.20 23.34 25.48
N ALA A 282 20.59 22.19 25.79
CA ALA A 282 20.30 21.14 24.82
C ALA A 282 19.32 21.61 23.72
N TYR A 283 18.25 22.31 24.11
CA TYR A 283 17.26 22.88 23.19
C TYR A 283 17.90 23.88 22.22
N ARG A 284 18.75 24.78 22.72
CA ARG A 284 19.53 25.71 21.88
C ARG A 284 20.45 24.97 20.93
N ARG A 285 21.15 23.94 21.41
CA ARG A 285 22.05 23.14 20.57
C ARG A 285 21.30 22.48 19.42
N PHE A 286 20.12 21.91 19.70
CA PHE A 286 19.29 21.32 18.65
C PHE A 286 18.81 22.37 17.64
N ALA A 287 18.37 23.54 18.11
CA ALA A 287 17.99 24.66 17.25
C ALA A 287 19.15 25.08 16.32
N GLU A 288 20.38 25.22 16.85
CA GLU A 288 21.57 25.54 16.07
C GLU A 288 21.87 24.49 15.00
N ILE A 289 21.68 23.20 15.29
CA ILE A 289 21.82 22.13 14.30
C ILE A 289 20.83 22.31 13.16
N THR A 290 19.54 22.54 13.45
CA THR A 290 18.49 22.72 12.42
C THR A 290 18.72 23.94 11.53
N LEU A 291 19.52 24.91 11.99
CA LEU A 291 19.86 26.12 11.25
C LEU A 291 21.14 26.00 10.42
N ARG A 292 21.82 24.84 10.43
CA ARG A 292 23.01 24.64 9.61
C ARG A 292 22.64 24.68 8.12
N PRO A 293 23.35 25.46 7.28
CA PRO A 293 23.04 25.55 5.85
C PRO A 293 23.03 24.19 5.14
N ALA A 294 23.88 23.25 5.56
CA ALA A 294 23.91 21.89 5.01
C ALA A 294 22.60 21.11 5.22
N LEU A 295 21.78 21.46 6.23
CA LEU A 295 20.51 20.78 6.51
C LEU A 295 19.30 21.52 5.94
N GLN A 296 19.46 22.74 5.44
CA GLN A 296 18.36 23.57 4.93
C GLN A 296 18.18 23.35 3.43
N LEU A 297 17.18 22.53 3.09
CA LEU A 297 16.74 22.36 1.72
C LEU A 297 15.73 23.45 1.38
N GLU A 298 16.14 24.43 0.57
CA GLU A 298 15.28 25.53 0.12
C GLU A 298 14.82 25.31 -1.32
N PHE A 299 13.53 25.54 -1.59
CA PHE A 299 12.95 25.46 -2.92
C PHE A 299 11.69 26.30 -3.05
N ARG A 300 11.37 26.70 -4.27
CA ARG A 300 10.18 27.50 -4.58
C ARG A 300 9.01 26.64 -5.01
N LEU A 301 7.82 26.93 -4.46
CA LEU A 301 6.54 26.40 -4.93
C LEU A 301 5.86 27.43 -5.83
N GLY A 302 5.74 27.12 -7.12
CA GLY A 302 4.92 27.85 -8.08
C GLY A 302 3.44 27.45 -8.02
N PRO A 303 2.55 28.23 -8.65
CA PRO A 303 1.14 27.86 -8.77
C PRO A 303 0.95 26.46 -9.35
N GLY A 304 0.15 25.64 -8.69
CA GLY A 304 -0.11 24.23 -9.06
C GLY A 304 0.89 23.24 -8.47
N ASP A 305 1.89 23.69 -7.71
CA ASP A 305 2.75 22.78 -6.94
C ASP A 305 2.09 22.43 -5.60
N CYS A 306 2.05 21.14 -5.28
CA CYS A 306 1.60 20.63 -3.99
C CYS A 306 2.72 19.85 -3.29
N LEU A 307 3.23 20.39 -2.19
CA LEU A 307 4.17 19.70 -1.32
C LEU A 307 3.41 18.74 -0.39
N ILE A 308 3.88 17.50 -0.28
CA ILE A 308 3.43 16.52 0.73
C ILE A 308 4.63 16.20 1.61
N PHE A 309 4.49 16.28 2.94
CA PHE A 309 5.60 15.96 3.83
C PHE A 309 5.19 15.32 5.18
N ASP A 310 6.10 14.53 5.70
CA ASP A 310 6.06 13.83 6.99
C ASP A 310 6.28 14.84 8.13
N ASN A 311 5.19 15.28 8.75
CA ASN A 311 5.20 16.27 9.83
C ASN A 311 5.66 15.68 11.19
N THR A 312 5.84 14.36 11.28
CA THR A 312 6.51 13.74 12.44
C THR A 312 8.03 13.82 12.35
N ARG A 313 8.56 14.11 11.16
CA ARG A 313 10.00 14.07 10.86
C ARG A 313 10.54 15.41 10.39
N LEU A 314 9.95 15.98 9.34
CA LEU A 314 10.47 17.16 8.67
C LEU A 314 10.01 18.42 9.37
N LEU A 315 10.97 19.27 9.71
CA LEU A 315 10.69 20.64 10.07
C LEU A 315 10.57 21.43 8.77
N HIS A 316 9.58 22.31 8.70
CA HIS A 316 9.38 23.19 7.57
C HIS A 316 9.58 24.65 7.98
N ALA A 317 10.02 25.45 7.02
CA ALA A 317 10.42 26.83 7.20
C ALA A 317 9.98 27.67 5.99
N ARG A 318 10.13 28.98 6.12
CA ARG A 318 9.96 29.91 5.01
C ARG A 318 11.02 30.99 5.10
N THR A 319 11.70 31.28 3.99
CA THR A 319 12.60 32.45 3.93
C THR A 319 11.81 33.76 4.05
N ALA A 320 12.50 34.87 4.30
CA ALA A 320 11.86 36.19 4.34
C ALA A 320 11.38 36.59 2.93
N PHE A 321 10.38 37.48 2.84
CA PHE A 321 10.01 38.09 1.56
C PHE A 321 10.95 39.26 1.23
N GLU A 322 11.38 39.33 -0.02
CA GLU A 322 12.22 40.40 -0.54
C GLU A 322 11.38 41.56 -1.12
N GLN A 323 10.20 41.26 -1.65
CA GLN A 323 9.25 42.25 -2.20
C GLN A 323 7.80 41.82 -1.94
N ALA A 324 6.92 42.80 -1.66
CA ALA A 324 5.49 42.56 -1.46
C ALA A 324 4.84 42.03 -2.74
N GLY A 325 4.21 40.86 -2.65
CA GLY A 325 3.47 40.23 -3.72
C GLY A 325 2.46 39.24 -3.15
N GLY A 326 1.35 39.00 -3.86
CA GLY A 326 0.31 38.09 -3.39
C GLY A 326 0.84 36.65 -3.29
N ARG A 327 0.68 36.02 -2.13
CA ARG A 327 0.96 34.59 -1.94
C ARG A 327 -0.25 33.92 -1.30
N HIS A 328 -0.65 32.77 -1.83
CA HIS A 328 -1.76 31.99 -1.33
C HIS A 328 -1.44 30.51 -1.46
N LEU A 329 -1.30 29.83 -0.32
CA LEU A 329 -1.31 28.38 -0.24
C LEU A 329 -2.55 27.90 0.51
N GLN A 330 -3.04 26.74 0.13
CA GLN A 330 -4.00 25.98 0.93
C GLN A 330 -3.32 24.76 1.50
N GLY A 331 -3.45 24.60 2.82
CA GLY A 331 -2.93 23.46 3.55
C GLY A 331 -4.03 22.53 4.04
N CYS A 332 -3.68 21.27 4.20
CA CYS A 332 -4.47 20.31 4.95
C CYS A 332 -3.55 19.30 5.65
N TYR A 333 -4.12 18.51 6.54
CA TYR A 333 -3.42 17.44 7.24
C TYR A 333 -3.97 16.08 6.80
N ALA A 334 -3.10 15.07 6.81
CA ALA A 334 -3.45 13.67 6.54
C ALA A 334 -2.60 12.77 7.44
N ASP A 335 -2.68 11.46 7.27
CA ASP A 335 -1.92 10.52 8.08
C ASP A 335 -1.10 9.46 7.30
N LEU A 336 0.11 9.18 7.82
CA LEU A 336 1.14 8.31 7.24
C LEU A 336 0.70 6.85 7.14
N ASP A 337 -0.16 6.37 8.03
CA ASP A 337 -0.66 4.99 7.98
C ASP A 337 -1.47 4.74 6.70
N SER A 338 -2.31 5.70 6.31
CA SER A 338 -3.12 5.61 5.10
C SER A 338 -2.25 5.67 3.85
N LEU A 339 -1.28 6.58 3.82
CA LEU A 339 -0.27 6.62 2.75
C LEU A 339 0.49 5.29 2.64
N SER A 340 0.94 4.74 3.76
CA SER A 340 1.69 3.49 3.80
C SER A 340 0.84 2.29 3.39
N SER A 341 -0.45 2.28 3.79
CA SER A 341 -1.42 1.26 3.38
C SER A 341 -1.61 1.28 1.86
N THR A 342 -1.91 2.46 1.30
CA THR A 342 -2.06 2.64 -0.16
C THR A 342 -0.80 2.19 -0.91
N LEU A 343 0.39 2.58 -0.45
CA LEU A 343 1.66 2.15 -1.05
C LEU A 343 1.83 0.61 -1.02
N SER A 344 1.52 -0.03 0.11
CA SER A 344 1.62 -1.49 0.24
C SER A 344 0.63 -2.23 -0.66
N VAL A 345 -0.60 -1.72 -0.78
CA VAL A 345 -1.62 -2.29 -1.70
C VAL A 345 -1.18 -2.14 -3.15
N LEU A 346 -0.72 -0.95 -3.57
CA LEU A 346 -0.25 -0.70 -4.93
C LEU A 346 0.91 -1.62 -5.31
N ARG A 347 1.93 -1.74 -4.45
CA ARG A 347 3.06 -2.66 -4.68
C ARG A 347 2.63 -4.10 -4.79
N ARG A 348 1.72 -4.55 -3.90
CA ARG A 348 1.17 -5.91 -3.94
C ARG A 348 0.43 -6.17 -5.25
N ASN A 349 -0.38 -5.21 -5.71
CA ASN A 349 -1.16 -5.35 -6.93
C ASN A 349 -0.26 -5.36 -8.18
N VAL A 350 0.72 -4.44 -8.25
CA VAL A 350 1.71 -4.40 -9.34
C VAL A 350 2.54 -5.68 -9.38
N ALA A 351 3.08 -6.13 -8.25
CA ALA A 351 3.85 -7.37 -8.18
C ALA A 351 3.01 -8.58 -8.61
N ALA A 352 1.75 -8.65 -8.22
CA ALA A 352 0.85 -9.70 -8.68
C ALA A 352 0.60 -9.62 -10.21
N LEU A 353 0.48 -8.43 -10.80
CA LEU A 353 0.39 -8.29 -12.26
C LEU A 353 1.68 -8.74 -12.96
N ASP A 354 2.85 -8.44 -12.39
CA ASP A 354 4.14 -8.88 -12.93
C ASP A 354 4.29 -10.39 -12.87
N GLU A 355 3.83 -11.02 -11.78
CA GLU A 355 3.73 -12.49 -11.69
C GLU A 355 2.81 -13.04 -12.79
N LEU A 356 1.62 -12.46 -12.97
CA LEU A 356 0.69 -12.88 -14.02
C LEU A 356 1.33 -12.74 -15.41
N GLU A 357 1.95 -11.61 -15.71
CA GLU A 357 2.62 -11.39 -17.00
C GLU A 357 3.77 -12.37 -17.23
N ALA A 358 4.58 -12.65 -16.20
CA ALA A 358 5.65 -13.64 -16.28
C ALA A 358 5.11 -15.06 -16.56
N LEU A 359 3.94 -15.41 -16.02
CA LEU A 359 3.28 -16.68 -16.34
C LEU A 359 2.85 -16.75 -17.80
N PHE A 360 2.25 -15.68 -18.35
CA PHE A 360 1.88 -15.63 -19.76
C PHE A 360 3.10 -15.71 -20.68
N ALA A 361 4.21 -15.04 -20.33
CA ALA A 361 5.44 -15.05 -21.12
C ALA A 361 6.27 -16.35 -20.99
N GLY A 362 6.21 -17.02 -19.85
CA GLY A 362 6.96 -18.22 -19.52
C GLY A 362 6.17 -19.50 -19.79
N GLU A 363 5.53 -20.03 -18.74
CA GLU A 363 4.78 -21.30 -18.79
C GLU A 363 3.61 -21.27 -19.79
N GLY A 364 3.03 -20.08 -19.99
CA GLY A 364 1.99 -19.81 -20.96
C GLY A 364 2.40 -20.02 -22.41
N ALA A 365 3.71 -20.01 -22.72
CA ALA A 365 4.22 -20.24 -24.07
C ALA A 365 4.21 -21.72 -24.49
N GLY A 366 3.82 -22.64 -23.60
CA GLY A 366 3.62 -24.05 -23.93
C GLY A 366 2.35 -24.31 -24.74
N GLU A 367 2.32 -25.42 -25.48
CA GLU A 367 1.14 -25.87 -26.23
C GLU A 367 -0.07 -26.09 -25.31
N TYR A 368 -1.25 -25.62 -25.73
CA TYR A 368 -2.50 -25.82 -24.99
C TYR A 368 -3.05 -27.23 -25.22
N LEU A 369 -2.65 -28.21 -24.40
CA LEU A 369 -3.21 -29.57 -24.39
C LEU A 369 -3.29 -30.26 -25.78
N GLY A 370 -2.36 -29.94 -26.68
CA GLY A 370 -2.30 -30.48 -28.05
C GLY A 370 -3.08 -29.69 -29.11
N GLU A 371 -3.62 -28.53 -28.76
CA GLU A 371 -4.19 -27.56 -29.71
C GLU A 371 -3.10 -26.70 -30.37
N ALA A 372 -3.41 -26.11 -31.53
CA ALA A 372 -2.47 -25.29 -32.31
C ALA A 372 -2.24 -23.86 -31.77
N VAL A 373 -2.62 -23.60 -30.51
CA VAL A 373 -2.40 -22.35 -29.79
C VAL A 373 -1.68 -22.64 -28.48
N THR A 374 -0.91 -21.67 -28.00
CA THR A 374 -0.35 -21.73 -26.65
C THR A 374 -1.41 -21.44 -25.59
N MET A 375 -1.15 -21.84 -24.34
CA MET A 375 -2.05 -21.52 -23.22
C MET A 375 -2.25 -20.01 -23.06
N ALA A 376 -1.18 -19.22 -23.23
CA ALA A 376 -1.24 -17.77 -23.19
C ALA A 376 -2.12 -17.20 -24.32
N GLU A 377 -1.92 -17.65 -25.57
CA GLU A 377 -2.74 -17.20 -26.70
C GLU A 377 -4.21 -17.50 -26.51
N HIS A 378 -4.54 -18.70 -26.04
CA HIS A 378 -5.89 -19.10 -25.71
C HIS A 378 -6.54 -18.16 -24.68
N MET A 379 -5.85 -17.90 -23.57
CA MET A 379 -6.35 -17.00 -22.53
C MET A 379 -6.50 -15.54 -23.03
N LEU A 380 -5.54 -15.05 -23.81
CA LEU A 380 -5.57 -13.69 -24.40
C LEU A 380 -6.72 -13.53 -25.40
N GLN A 381 -6.92 -14.53 -26.27
CA GLN A 381 -8.04 -14.57 -27.21
C GLN A 381 -9.39 -14.59 -26.46
N ALA A 382 -9.53 -15.38 -25.39
CA ALA A 382 -10.77 -15.43 -24.61
C ALA A 382 -11.11 -14.06 -23.99
N GLY A 383 -10.11 -13.39 -23.41
CA GLY A 383 -10.26 -12.01 -22.92
C GLY A 383 -10.66 -11.04 -24.03
N GLN A 384 -10.06 -11.15 -25.22
CA GLN A 384 -10.38 -10.29 -26.36
C GLN A 384 -11.80 -10.51 -26.89
N LEU A 385 -12.25 -11.76 -26.97
CA LEU A 385 -13.59 -12.11 -27.38
C LEU A 385 -14.64 -11.57 -26.40
N ALA A 386 -14.38 -11.67 -25.10
CA ALA A 386 -15.22 -11.07 -24.07
C ALA A 386 -15.31 -9.54 -24.21
N ARG A 387 -14.17 -8.88 -24.45
CA ARG A 387 -14.10 -7.43 -24.68
C ARG A 387 -14.87 -7.02 -25.93
N ALA A 388 -14.70 -7.75 -27.05
CA ALA A 388 -15.40 -7.51 -28.30
C ALA A 388 -16.93 -7.73 -28.18
N ALA A 389 -17.34 -8.63 -27.29
CA ALA A 389 -18.75 -8.86 -26.97
C ALA A 389 -19.37 -7.77 -26.07
N GLY A 390 -18.60 -6.76 -25.63
CA GLY A 390 -19.07 -5.71 -24.72
C GLY A 390 -19.34 -6.21 -23.29
N ALA A 391 -18.66 -7.28 -22.87
CA ALA A 391 -18.82 -7.83 -21.53
C ALA A 391 -18.36 -6.84 -20.45
N PRO A 392 -18.92 -6.89 -19.23
CA PRO A 392 -18.44 -6.08 -18.12
C PRO A 392 -16.94 -6.30 -17.81
N PRO A 393 -16.21 -5.28 -17.32
CA PRO A 393 -14.79 -5.36 -16.98
C PRO A 393 -14.38 -6.62 -16.22
N ALA A 394 -15.12 -6.97 -15.16
CA ALA A 394 -14.85 -8.15 -14.33
C ALA A 394 -14.95 -9.46 -15.13
N LEU A 395 -15.87 -9.52 -16.10
CA LEU A 395 -16.09 -10.71 -16.90
C LEU A 395 -15.05 -10.86 -18.02
N VAL A 396 -14.55 -9.73 -18.55
CA VAL A 396 -13.38 -9.71 -19.46
C VAL A 396 -12.14 -10.23 -18.72
N ALA A 397 -11.91 -9.78 -17.47
CA ALA A 397 -10.83 -10.30 -16.64
C ALA A 397 -11.00 -11.79 -16.31
N ALA A 398 -12.23 -12.23 -16.03
CA ALA A 398 -12.52 -13.64 -15.80
C ALA A 398 -12.20 -14.50 -17.02
N ALA A 399 -12.60 -14.07 -18.22
CA ALA A 399 -12.28 -14.78 -19.46
C ALA A 399 -10.77 -14.82 -19.72
N LEU A 400 -10.05 -13.72 -19.47
CA LEU A 400 -8.60 -13.67 -19.60
C LEU A 400 -7.89 -14.63 -18.63
N LEU A 401 -8.38 -14.77 -17.40
CA LEU A 401 -7.65 -15.47 -16.33
C LEU A 401 -8.18 -16.88 -16.00
N HIS A 402 -9.15 -17.39 -16.78
CA HIS A 402 -9.91 -18.61 -16.42
C HIS A 402 -9.03 -19.85 -16.23
N ASP A 403 -8.00 -20.01 -17.05
CA ASP A 403 -7.14 -21.20 -17.08
C ASP A 403 -5.81 -21.04 -16.33
N ILE A 404 -5.63 -19.95 -15.57
CA ILE A 404 -4.36 -19.70 -14.86
C ILE A 404 -3.99 -20.76 -13.81
N GLY A 405 -4.98 -21.55 -13.38
CA GLY A 405 -4.78 -22.69 -12.49
C GLY A 405 -3.91 -23.79 -13.10
N HIS A 406 -3.78 -23.84 -14.44
CA HIS A 406 -2.92 -24.79 -15.14
C HIS A 406 -1.42 -24.58 -14.92
N PHE A 407 -0.98 -23.35 -14.61
CA PHE A 407 0.45 -23.07 -14.38
C PHE A 407 0.97 -23.57 -13.02
N HIS A 408 0.09 -23.96 -12.10
CA HIS A 408 0.50 -24.28 -10.72
C HIS A 408 0.12 -25.70 -10.27
N GLY A 409 -0.73 -26.39 -11.03
CA GLY A 409 -0.89 -27.84 -10.94
C GLY A 409 0.00 -28.47 -12.00
N SER A 410 0.88 -29.39 -11.62
CA SER A 410 1.77 -30.04 -12.58
C SER A 410 0.94 -30.56 -13.76
N GLY A 411 1.25 -30.14 -15.00
CA GLY A 411 0.62 -30.70 -16.21
C GLY A 411 0.73 -32.23 -16.29
N LEU A 412 1.59 -32.82 -15.44
CA LEU A 412 1.70 -34.23 -15.12
C LEU A 412 0.41 -34.87 -14.57
N GLU A 413 -0.46 -34.14 -13.86
CA GLU A 413 -1.72 -34.69 -13.31
C GLU A 413 -2.78 -34.94 -14.39
N LEU A 414 -2.91 -34.03 -15.37
CA LEU A 414 -3.78 -34.26 -16.54
C LEU A 414 -3.25 -35.41 -17.39
N MET A 415 -1.94 -35.48 -17.59
CA MET A 415 -1.27 -36.58 -18.30
C MET A 415 -1.37 -37.92 -17.54
N ALA A 416 -1.59 -37.88 -16.22
CA ALA A 416 -1.84 -39.04 -15.36
C ALA A 416 -3.33 -39.41 -15.23
N GLY A 417 -4.23 -38.69 -15.92
CA GLY A 417 -5.66 -39.02 -15.98
C GLY A 417 -6.48 -38.57 -14.77
N ALA A 418 -6.09 -37.50 -14.07
CA ALA A 418 -6.84 -36.90 -12.97
C ALA A 418 -7.26 -35.46 -13.28
N ASP A 419 -8.42 -35.03 -12.78
CA ASP A 419 -8.84 -33.63 -12.84
C ASP A 419 -7.94 -32.77 -11.95
N ASN A 420 -7.19 -31.85 -12.56
CA ASN A 420 -6.29 -30.93 -11.83
C ASN A 420 -7.04 -29.78 -11.13
N ARG A 421 -8.38 -29.73 -11.25
CA ARG A 421 -9.25 -28.73 -10.59
C ARG A 421 -8.81 -27.29 -10.85
N HIS A 422 -8.24 -27.01 -12.03
CA HIS A 422 -7.62 -25.72 -12.38
C HIS A 422 -8.55 -24.53 -12.13
N GLY A 423 -9.86 -24.61 -12.45
CA GLY A 423 -10.80 -23.52 -12.17
C GLY A 423 -10.90 -23.17 -10.67
N ALA A 424 -10.90 -24.18 -9.79
CA ALA A 424 -10.92 -23.95 -8.35
C ALA A 424 -9.58 -23.39 -7.83
N THR A 425 -8.46 -23.89 -8.34
CA THR A 425 -7.12 -23.40 -8.01
C THR A 425 -6.92 -21.96 -8.46
N ALA A 426 -7.35 -21.62 -9.69
CA ALA A 426 -7.35 -20.28 -10.24
C ALA A 426 -8.14 -19.31 -9.37
N ALA A 427 -9.41 -19.64 -9.09
CA ALA A 427 -10.28 -18.79 -8.29
C ALA A 427 -9.73 -18.55 -6.87
N ALA A 428 -9.22 -19.59 -6.21
CA ALA A 428 -8.63 -19.48 -4.89
C ALA A 428 -7.45 -18.50 -4.87
N ARG A 429 -6.56 -18.56 -5.87
CA ARG A 429 -5.42 -17.62 -5.97
C ARG A 429 -5.88 -16.20 -6.28
N LEU A 430 -6.76 -16.05 -7.27
CA LEU A 430 -7.24 -14.76 -7.74
C LEU A 430 -8.06 -14.03 -6.68
N SER A 431 -8.71 -14.75 -5.75
CA SER A 431 -9.51 -14.15 -4.65
C SER A 431 -8.72 -13.27 -3.69
N ARG A 432 -7.39 -13.32 -3.73
CA ARG A 432 -6.51 -12.41 -2.97
C ARG A 432 -6.52 -10.99 -3.53
N PHE A 433 -6.89 -10.84 -4.80
CA PHE A 433 -6.78 -9.59 -5.54
C PHE A 433 -8.10 -9.15 -6.18
N PHE A 434 -8.95 -10.10 -6.59
CA PHE A 434 -10.17 -9.82 -7.33
C PHE A 434 -11.43 -10.22 -6.56
N ALA A 435 -12.50 -9.46 -6.79
CA ALA A 435 -13.82 -9.74 -6.24
C ALA A 435 -14.47 -11.01 -6.84
N PRO A 436 -15.52 -11.57 -6.20
CA PRO A 436 -16.25 -12.74 -6.70
C PRO A 436 -16.76 -12.61 -8.15
N ALA A 437 -17.03 -11.40 -8.63
CA ALA A 437 -17.44 -11.15 -10.00
C ALA A 437 -16.39 -11.56 -11.05
N VAL A 438 -15.11 -11.66 -10.66
CA VAL A 438 -14.04 -12.23 -11.49
C VAL A 438 -13.85 -13.71 -11.14
N THR A 439 -13.71 -14.02 -9.86
CA THR A 439 -13.24 -15.35 -9.42
C THR A 439 -14.27 -16.45 -9.55
N GLU A 440 -15.58 -16.14 -9.39
CA GLU A 440 -16.62 -17.16 -9.49
C GLU A 440 -16.86 -17.62 -10.93
N PRO A 441 -16.94 -16.75 -11.96
CA PRO A 441 -16.95 -17.21 -13.34
C PRO A 441 -15.71 -18.03 -13.71
N VAL A 442 -14.52 -17.64 -13.23
CA VAL A 442 -13.28 -18.45 -13.36
C VAL A 442 -13.44 -19.81 -12.69
N ARG A 443 -14.01 -19.89 -11.48
CA ARG A 443 -14.22 -21.16 -10.78
C ARG A 443 -15.20 -22.08 -11.52
N LEU A 444 -16.22 -21.48 -12.11
CA LEU A 444 -17.40 -22.17 -12.63
C LEU A 444 -17.32 -22.48 -14.14
N HIS A 445 -16.30 -22.02 -14.86
CA HIS A 445 -16.21 -22.27 -16.31
C HIS A 445 -16.12 -23.78 -16.65
N VAL A 446 -15.48 -24.60 -15.79
CA VAL A 446 -15.46 -26.07 -15.92
C VAL A 446 -16.86 -26.68 -15.72
N PRO A 447 -17.58 -26.42 -14.60
CA PRO A 447 -18.99 -26.80 -14.47
C PRO A 447 -19.86 -26.32 -15.63
N ALA A 448 -19.64 -25.11 -16.15
CA ALA A 448 -20.38 -24.57 -17.29
C ALA A 448 -20.20 -25.41 -18.56
N LYS A 449 -19.02 -26.02 -18.78
CA LYS A 449 -18.79 -26.98 -19.88
C LYS A 449 -19.70 -28.20 -19.74
N ARG A 450 -19.75 -28.79 -18.54
CA ARG A 450 -20.60 -29.96 -18.24
C ARG A 450 -22.08 -29.62 -18.41
N TYR A 451 -22.49 -28.43 -17.97
CA TYR A 451 -23.84 -27.90 -18.12
C TYR A 451 -24.22 -27.76 -19.60
N LEU A 452 -23.41 -27.06 -20.40
CA LEU A 452 -23.67 -26.83 -21.82
C LEU A 452 -23.78 -28.15 -22.60
N CYS A 453 -22.94 -29.15 -22.31
CA CYS A 453 -23.06 -30.48 -22.92
C CYS A 453 -24.36 -31.21 -22.56
N ALA A 454 -24.97 -30.90 -21.42
CA ALA A 454 -26.21 -31.52 -20.97
C ALA A 454 -27.46 -30.83 -21.56
N VAL A 455 -27.42 -29.51 -21.72
CA VAL A 455 -28.60 -28.71 -22.09
C VAL A 455 -28.63 -28.24 -23.54
N GLU A 456 -27.48 -28.23 -24.24
CA GLU A 456 -27.36 -27.90 -25.65
C GLU A 456 -26.92 -29.13 -26.46
N PRO A 457 -27.83 -29.76 -27.23
CA PRO A 457 -27.54 -31.01 -27.95
C PRO A 457 -26.33 -30.94 -28.89
N ASP A 458 -26.09 -29.78 -29.49
CA ASP A 458 -25.00 -29.58 -30.46
C ASP A 458 -23.69 -29.10 -29.82
N TYR A 459 -23.67 -28.83 -28.51
CA TYR A 459 -22.50 -28.23 -27.87
C TYR A 459 -21.34 -29.22 -27.75
N PHE A 460 -21.61 -30.49 -27.44
CA PHE A 460 -20.58 -31.52 -27.34
C PHE A 460 -19.78 -31.66 -28.64
N ALA A 461 -20.44 -31.53 -29.80
CA ALA A 461 -19.80 -31.62 -31.11
C ALA A 461 -18.86 -30.44 -31.43
N LYS A 462 -18.96 -29.34 -30.68
CA LYS A 462 -18.11 -28.15 -30.82
C LYS A 462 -16.85 -28.21 -29.96
N LEU A 463 -16.78 -29.16 -29.02
CA LEU A 463 -15.62 -29.29 -28.14
C LEU A 463 -14.40 -29.77 -28.92
N SER A 464 -13.28 -29.11 -28.65
CA SER A 464 -11.98 -29.58 -29.12
C SER A 464 -11.60 -30.96 -28.53
N PRO A 465 -10.69 -31.74 -29.16
CA PRO A 465 -10.28 -33.05 -28.65
C PRO A 465 -9.79 -33.02 -27.20
N ALA A 466 -9.03 -31.98 -26.81
CA ALA A 466 -8.58 -31.76 -25.44
C ALA A 466 -9.77 -31.50 -24.47
N SER A 467 -10.78 -30.75 -24.92
CA SER A 467 -11.97 -30.44 -24.11
C SER A 467 -12.87 -31.67 -23.90
N VAL A 468 -12.95 -32.57 -24.89
CA VAL A 468 -13.65 -33.86 -24.76
C VAL A 468 -12.94 -34.77 -23.75
N HIS A 469 -11.61 -34.85 -23.82
CA HIS A 469 -10.83 -35.66 -22.88
C HIS A 469 -11.01 -35.17 -21.43
N THR A 470 -10.84 -33.88 -21.19
CA THR A 470 -10.98 -33.28 -19.85
C THR A 470 -12.40 -33.37 -19.31
N LEU A 471 -13.43 -33.28 -20.17
CA LEU A 471 -14.83 -33.47 -19.77
C LEU A 471 -15.05 -34.86 -19.13
N GLY A 472 -14.41 -35.91 -19.67
CA GLY A 472 -14.48 -37.26 -19.10
C GLY A 472 -13.87 -37.34 -17.69
N LEU A 473 -12.73 -36.68 -17.47
CA LEU A 473 -12.07 -36.61 -16.16
C LEU A 473 -12.88 -35.81 -15.14
N GLN A 474 -13.70 -34.88 -15.61
CA GLN A 474 -14.52 -33.96 -14.80
C GLN A 474 -15.94 -34.49 -14.51
N GLY A 475 -16.21 -35.76 -14.83
CA GLY A 475 -17.49 -36.41 -14.53
C GLY A 475 -18.55 -36.33 -15.64
N GLY A 476 -18.17 -35.91 -16.85
CA GLY A 476 -19.07 -35.90 -18.02
C GLY A 476 -20.16 -34.82 -17.99
N PRO A 477 -21.10 -34.84 -18.96
CA PRO A 477 -22.26 -33.96 -18.96
C PRO A 477 -23.06 -34.07 -17.66
N MET A 478 -23.61 -32.96 -17.18
CA MET A 478 -24.45 -32.93 -15.97
C MET A 478 -25.73 -33.76 -16.15
N THR A 479 -26.18 -34.36 -15.06
CA THR A 479 -27.56 -34.87 -14.94
C THR A 479 -28.57 -33.73 -14.93
N PRO A 480 -29.87 -33.98 -15.21
CA PRO A 480 -30.89 -32.93 -15.17
C PRO A 480 -30.96 -32.16 -13.85
N ALA A 481 -30.75 -32.85 -12.71
CA ALA A 481 -30.75 -32.22 -11.39
C ALA A 481 -29.52 -31.32 -11.17
N GLU A 482 -28.33 -31.78 -11.54
CA GLU A 482 -27.11 -30.94 -11.50
C GLU A 482 -27.22 -29.72 -12.41
N ALA A 483 -27.86 -29.87 -13.59
CA ALA A 483 -28.05 -28.78 -14.53
C ALA A 483 -29.04 -27.72 -14.00
N GLU A 484 -30.13 -28.14 -13.37
CA GLU A 484 -31.08 -27.22 -12.70
C GLU A 484 -30.42 -26.48 -11.53
N GLU A 485 -29.64 -27.18 -10.71
CA GLU A 485 -28.89 -26.57 -9.60
C GLU A 485 -27.86 -25.56 -10.10
N PHE A 486 -27.09 -25.92 -11.13
CA PHE A 486 -26.11 -25.00 -11.74
C PHE A 486 -26.79 -23.76 -12.31
N ALA A 487 -27.87 -23.92 -13.09
CA ALA A 487 -28.58 -22.81 -13.72
C ALA A 487 -29.20 -21.84 -12.70
N ALA A 488 -29.58 -22.33 -11.52
CA ALA A 488 -30.11 -21.50 -10.43
C ALA A 488 -29.00 -20.81 -9.61
N GLY A 489 -27.74 -21.20 -9.78
CA GLY A 489 -26.61 -20.68 -9.02
C GLY A 489 -26.21 -19.24 -9.39
N PRO A 490 -25.66 -18.46 -8.45
CA PRO A 490 -25.08 -17.16 -8.77
C PRO A 490 -23.92 -17.33 -9.74
N PHE A 491 -23.73 -16.35 -10.64
CA PHE A 491 -22.69 -16.34 -11.68
C PHE A 491 -22.78 -17.45 -12.74
N ALA A 492 -23.86 -18.27 -12.77
CA ALA A 492 -24.02 -19.33 -13.77
C ALA A 492 -24.02 -18.80 -15.20
N THR A 493 -24.76 -17.73 -15.47
CA THR A 493 -24.80 -17.06 -16.78
C THR A 493 -23.42 -16.53 -17.19
N ASP A 494 -22.70 -15.92 -16.25
CA ASP A 494 -21.37 -15.37 -16.49
C ASP A 494 -20.35 -16.49 -16.78
N ALA A 495 -20.42 -17.59 -16.03
CA ALA A 495 -19.58 -18.76 -16.25
C ALA A 495 -19.85 -19.43 -17.61
N VAL A 496 -21.11 -19.48 -18.04
CA VAL A 496 -21.50 -19.93 -19.39
C VAL A 496 -20.91 -19.01 -20.46
N ALA A 497 -20.94 -17.69 -20.25
CA ALA A 497 -20.32 -16.74 -21.18
C ALA A 497 -18.80 -16.96 -21.28
N VAL A 498 -18.10 -17.04 -20.13
CA VAL A 498 -16.66 -17.37 -20.07
C VAL A 498 -16.37 -18.66 -20.82
N ARG A 499 -17.14 -19.73 -20.57
CA ARG A 499 -16.90 -21.02 -21.22
C ARG A 499 -17.13 -20.99 -22.74
N ARG A 500 -17.99 -20.12 -23.24
CA ARG A 500 -18.17 -19.94 -24.69
C ARG A 500 -16.98 -19.23 -25.33
N TRP A 501 -16.41 -18.22 -24.67
CA TRP A 501 -15.21 -17.55 -25.18
C TRP A 501 -13.98 -18.44 -25.09
N ASP A 502 -13.82 -19.19 -24.01
CA ASP A 502 -12.84 -20.28 -23.88
C ASP A 502 -12.93 -21.24 -25.08
N GLU A 503 -14.10 -21.80 -25.40
CA GLU A 503 -14.19 -22.71 -26.56
C GLU A 503 -13.86 -22.04 -27.90
N ALA A 504 -14.18 -20.75 -28.06
CA ALA A 504 -13.91 -19.99 -29.29
C ALA A 504 -12.45 -19.51 -29.41
N ALA A 505 -11.71 -19.44 -28.30
CA ALA A 505 -10.37 -18.88 -28.21
C ALA A 505 -9.27 -19.90 -28.57
N LYS A 506 -9.41 -20.58 -29.70
CA LYS A 506 -8.48 -21.64 -30.17
C LYS A 506 -8.11 -21.44 -31.63
N ASP A 507 -8.16 -20.20 -32.11
CA ASP A 507 -7.89 -19.87 -33.50
C ASP A 507 -6.40 -19.50 -33.67
N PRO A 508 -5.58 -20.35 -34.32
CA PRO A 508 -4.16 -20.07 -34.53
C PRO A 508 -3.92 -18.93 -35.53
N SER A 509 -4.95 -18.49 -36.25
CA SER A 509 -4.88 -17.37 -37.20
C SER A 509 -5.37 -16.04 -36.61
N ALA A 510 -5.94 -16.06 -35.40
CA ALA A 510 -6.42 -14.86 -34.76
C ALA A 510 -5.26 -13.97 -34.28
N GLU A 511 -5.37 -12.67 -34.55
CA GLU A 511 -4.48 -11.68 -33.96
C GLU A 511 -4.71 -11.64 -32.45
N THR A 512 -3.66 -11.99 -31.70
CA THR A 512 -3.74 -12.14 -30.26
C THR A 512 -3.16 -10.89 -29.57
N PRO A 513 -3.93 -10.19 -28.73
CA PRO A 513 -3.44 -9.03 -27.98
C PRO A 513 -2.36 -9.44 -26.97
N THR A 514 -1.57 -8.48 -26.52
CA THR A 514 -0.57 -8.71 -25.46
C THR A 514 -1.19 -8.64 -24.06
N PHE A 515 -0.59 -9.29 -23.07
CA PHE A 515 -1.03 -9.16 -21.67
C PHE A 515 -1.00 -7.70 -21.19
N ALA A 516 -0.03 -6.90 -21.67
CA ALA A 516 0.09 -5.48 -21.38
C ALA A 516 -1.19 -4.67 -21.70
N GLU A 517 -1.94 -5.06 -22.73
CA GLU A 517 -3.22 -4.41 -23.09
C GLU A 517 -4.37 -4.71 -22.12
N PHE A 518 -4.23 -5.69 -21.24
CA PHE A 518 -5.18 -5.98 -20.17
C PHE A 518 -4.73 -5.48 -18.80
N ARG A 519 -3.44 -5.12 -18.62
CA ARG A 519 -2.90 -4.66 -17.33
C ARG A 519 -3.71 -3.51 -16.70
N PRO A 520 -4.11 -2.43 -17.43
CA PRO A 520 -4.89 -1.35 -16.83
C PRO A 520 -6.25 -1.82 -16.29
N LEU A 521 -6.94 -2.67 -17.05
CA LEU A 521 -8.22 -3.28 -16.68
C LEU A 521 -8.07 -4.13 -15.41
N LEU A 522 -7.06 -4.99 -15.38
CA LEU A 522 -6.82 -5.86 -14.22
C LEU A 522 -6.51 -5.03 -12.97
N LEU A 523 -5.68 -4.01 -13.10
CA LEU A 523 -5.32 -3.18 -11.95
C LEU A 523 -6.51 -2.42 -11.38
N GLU A 524 -7.38 -1.87 -12.24
CA GLU A 524 -8.62 -1.21 -11.82
C GLU A 524 -9.52 -2.15 -10.99
N LEU A 525 -9.55 -3.43 -11.34
CA LEU A 525 -10.34 -4.45 -10.66
C LEU A 525 -9.70 -5.00 -9.38
N MET A 526 -8.42 -4.69 -9.12
CA MET A 526 -7.69 -5.09 -7.89
C MET A 526 -7.80 -4.05 -6.76
N GLY A 527 -8.50 -2.94 -7.01
CA GLY A 527 -8.68 -1.79 -6.09
C GLY A 527 -9.77 -1.99 -5.05
#